data_AF-A0A7C7VV50-F1
#
_entry.id   AF-A0A7C7VV50-F1
#
_cell.length_a   1.000
_cell.length_b   1.000
_cell.length_c   1.000
_cell.angle_alpha   90.00
_cell.angle_beta   90.00
_cell.angle_gamma   90.00
#
_symmetry.space_group_name_H-M   'P 1'
#
loop_
_entity.id
_entity.type
_entity.pdbx_description
1 polymer ?
#
loop_
_entity_poly.entity_id
_entity_poly.type
_entity_poly.pdbx_seq_one_letter_code
_entity_poly.pdbx_strand_id
1 'polypeptide(L)'
;MLKHERSWLVRWERFLNLRGALAVALLPPVLAGLFVLAVETHGLVRYDPAYFTPLYAERYDTPGSVALALERALQTGGAALLAELQGLRRPATFKTGSSIIFIMLLDSDGRYFNYLYFDIDTYKRYTHYIEQVGDRWVVTPMDAYYYFHSGRWLGVFLPVALVWWLVEAVTILAVWLYRSSARFRARLWRGEGG
;
A
#
# COMPACT_ATOMS: atom_id res chain seq x y z
N MET A 1 -24.34 -39.73 -11.64
CA MET A 1 -24.07 -38.35 -11.17
C MET A 1 -23.09 -38.32 -9.98
N LEU A 2 -22.06 -39.21 -9.94
CA LEU A 2 -21.12 -39.36 -8.79
C LEU A 2 -19.64 -39.14 -9.18
N LYS A 3 -19.34 -38.93 -10.47
CA LYS A 3 -17.96 -38.81 -10.97
C LYS A 3 -17.39 -37.38 -10.82
N HIS A 4 -18.26 -36.38 -10.71
CA HIS A 4 -17.85 -34.97 -10.58
C HIS A 4 -17.47 -34.56 -9.15
N GLU A 5 -17.98 -35.24 -8.10
CA GLU A 5 -17.64 -34.91 -6.71
C GLU A 5 -16.24 -35.39 -6.31
N ARG A 6 -15.73 -36.49 -6.90
CA ARG A 6 -14.37 -36.99 -6.60
C ARG A 6 -13.26 -36.08 -7.10
N SER A 7 -13.47 -35.27 -8.14
CA SER A 7 -12.39 -34.44 -8.69
C SER A 7 -12.00 -33.28 -7.77
N TRP A 8 -12.95 -32.74 -6.99
CA TRP A 8 -12.69 -31.67 -6.03
C TRP A 8 -11.89 -32.14 -4.82
N LEU A 9 -12.19 -33.34 -4.32
CA LEU A 9 -11.50 -33.94 -3.17
C LEU A 9 -10.04 -34.31 -3.50
N VAL A 10 -9.78 -34.89 -4.68
CA VAL A 10 -8.42 -35.23 -5.13
C VAL A 10 -7.56 -33.98 -5.34
N ARG A 11 -8.16 -32.88 -5.81
CA ARG A 11 -7.47 -31.59 -5.95
C ARG A 11 -7.12 -31.00 -4.58
N TRP A 12 -8.03 -31.11 -3.61
CA TRP A 12 -7.79 -30.70 -2.22
C TRP A 12 -6.67 -31.51 -1.54
N GLU A 13 -6.61 -32.82 -1.75
CA GLU A 13 -5.54 -33.65 -1.17
C GLU A 13 -4.13 -33.28 -1.66
N ARG A 14 -4.00 -32.83 -2.92
CA ARG A 14 -2.73 -32.33 -3.47
C ARG A 14 -2.32 -30.98 -2.86
N PHE A 15 -3.27 -30.08 -2.62
CA PHE A 15 -3.01 -28.81 -1.91
C PHE A 15 -2.62 -29.03 -0.43
N LEU A 16 -3.07 -30.13 0.17
CA LEU A 16 -2.79 -30.50 1.57
C LEU A 16 -1.51 -31.35 1.77
N ASN A 17 -0.70 -31.51 0.74
CA ASN A 17 0.68 -31.96 0.93
C ASN A 17 1.54 -30.78 1.41
N LEU A 18 2.59 -31.05 2.19
CA LEU A 18 3.46 -30.02 2.79
C LEU A 18 3.92 -28.95 1.79
N ARG A 19 4.22 -29.36 0.55
CA ARG A 19 4.60 -28.46 -0.55
C ARG A 19 3.48 -27.51 -0.98
N GLY A 20 2.23 -27.99 -1.01
CA GLY A 20 1.06 -27.18 -1.37
C GLY A 20 0.72 -26.16 -0.28
N ALA A 21 0.74 -26.59 0.99
CA ALA A 21 0.59 -25.70 2.14
C ALA A 21 1.68 -24.61 2.14
N LEU A 22 2.96 -25.00 2.02
CA LEU A 22 4.05 -24.01 1.94
C LEU A 22 3.88 -23.01 0.79
N ALA A 23 3.41 -23.45 -0.39
CA ALA A 23 3.16 -22.54 -1.50
C ALA A 23 2.06 -21.50 -1.19
N VAL A 24 1.02 -21.92 -0.44
CA VAL A 24 -0.09 -21.04 -0.01
C VAL A 24 0.37 -20.10 1.11
N ALA A 25 1.16 -20.58 2.07
CA ALA A 25 1.75 -19.78 3.15
C ALA A 25 2.64 -18.63 2.65
N LEU A 26 3.32 -18.85 1.53
CA LEU A 26 4.22 -17.87 0.91
C LEU A 26 3.47 -16.80 0.10
N LEU A 27 2.16 -16.92 -0.09
CA LEU A 27 1.41 -15.98 -0.91
C LEU A 27 1.46 -14.54 -0.37
N PRO A 28 1.20 -14.25 0.93
CA PRO A 28 1.36 -12.90 1.47
C PRO A 28 2.76 -12.30 1.23
N PRO A 29 3.89 -12.93 1.66
CA PRO A 29 5.20 -12.31 1.47
C PRO A 29 5.58 -12.15 -0.01
N VAL A 30 5.13 -13.04 -0.90
CA VAL A 30 5.32 -12.87 -2.35
C VAL A 30 4.56 -11.64 -2.87
N LEU A 31 3.29 -11.45 -2.48
CA LEU A 31 2.52 -10.27 -2.86
C LEU A 31 3.11 -8.97 -2.30
N ALA A 32 3.58 -8.99 -1.05
CA ALA A 32 4.32 -7.86 -0.49
C ALA A 32 5.57 -7.55 -1.31
N GLY A 33 6.40 -8.56 -1.60
CA GLY A 33 7.61 -8.39 -2.40
C GLY A 33 7.33 -7.81 -3.80
N LEU A 34 6.27 -8.28 -4.47
CA LEU A 34 5.83 -7.75 -5.76
C LEU A 34 5.37 -6.29 -5.65
N PHE A 35 4.63 -5.95 -4.59
CA PHE A 35 4.20 -4.57 -4.34
C PHE A 35 5.39 -3.64 -4.11
N VAL A 36 6.35 -4.04 -3.27
CA VAL A 36 7.59 -3.29 -3.04
C VAL A 36 8.34 -3.07 -4.34
N LEU A 37 8.57 -4.14 -5.11
CA LEU A 37 9.28 -4.05 -6.38
C LEU A 37 8.58 -3.10 -7.38
N ALA A 38 7.25 -3.16 -7.46
CA ALA A 38 6.47 -2.29 -8.34
C ALA A 38 6.59 -0.81 -7.94
N VAL A 39 6.57 -0.51 -6.64
CA VAL A 39 6.70 0.88 -6.16
C VAL A 39 8.12 1.42 -6.36
N GLU A 40 9.14 0.63 -6.06
CA GLU A 40 10.55 1.02 -6.23
C GLU A 40 10.88 1.29 -7.71
N THR A 41 10.46 0.38 -8.60
CA THR A 41 10.64 0.57 -10.05
C THR A 41 9.88 1.78 -10.58
N HIS A 42 8.67 2.06 -10.07
CA HIS A 42 7.94 3.28 -10.38
C HIS A 42 8.67 4.53 -9.87
N GLY A 43 9.29 4.47 -8.69
CA GLY A 43 10.08 5.57 -8.10
C GLY A 43 11.18 6.08 -9.02
N LEU A 44 11.85 5.18 -9.76
CA LEU A 44 12.93 5.52 -10.69
C LEU A 44 12.47 6.40 -11.87
N VAL A 45 11.20 6.35 -12.24
CA VAL A 45 10.63 7.05 -13.39
C VAL A 45 9.55 8.07 -12.99
N ARG A 46 9.32 8.25 -11.68
CA ARG A 46 8.26 9.08 -11.13
C ARG A 46 8.46 10.57 -11.43
N TYR A 47 9.68 11.05 -11.23
CA TYR A 47 10.03 12.46 -11.33
C TYR A 47 10.54 12.83 -12.71
N ASP A 48 10.22 14.05 -13.15
CA ASP A 48 10.78 14.65 -14.36
C ASP A 48 12.02 15.47 -13.98
N PRO A 49 13.23 15.08 -14.43
CA PRO A 49 14.46 15.82 -14.16
C PRO A 49 14.40 17.29 -14.57
N ALA A 50 13.58 17.66 -15.56
CA ALA A 50 13.44 19.04 -16.01
C ALA A 50 12.95 19.99 -14.91
N TYR A 51 12.24 19.48 -13.90
CA TYR A 51 11.80 20.28 -12.76
C TYR A 51 12.86 20.41 -11.66
N PHE A 52 13.95 19.64 -11.69
CA PHE A 52 14.99 19.65 -10.65
C PHE A 52 16.09 20.64 -11.01
N THR A 53 15.74 21.93 -10.93
CA THR A 53 16.65 23.04 -11.24
C THR A 53 17.16 23.74 -9.98
N PRO A 54 18.38 24.32 -10.00
CA PRO A 54 18.89 25.10 -8.86
C PRO A 54 18.00 26.29 -8.51
N LEU A 55 17.41 26.94 -9.51
CA LEU A 55 16.52 28.09 -9.32
C LEU A 55 15.24 27.72 -8.57
N TYR A 56 14.71 26.51 -8.78
CA TYR A 56 13.59 26.02 -7.98
C TYR A 56 14.02 25.80 -6.53
N ALA A 57 15.17 25.15 -6.30
CA ALA A 57 15.65 24.85 -4.95
C ALA A 57 15.94 26.14 -4.15
N GLU A 58 16.44 27.19 -4.81
CA GLU A 58 16.64 28.50 -4.20
C GLU A 58 15.31 29.20 -3.88
N ARG A 59 14.31 29.10 -4.78
CA ARG A 59 12.99 29.69 -4.56
C ARG A 59 12.21 28.98 -3.45
N TYR A 60 12.39 27.67 -3.34
CA TYR A 60 11.64 26.80 -2.45
C TYR A 60 12.58 25.98 -1.55
N ASP A 61 13.31 26.70 -0.69
CA ASP A 61 14.36 26.19 0.19
C ASP A 61 13.84 25.35 1.37
N THR A 62 12.58 25.55 1.74
CA THR A 62 11.93 24.95 2.89
C THR A 62 10.59 24.29 2.52
N PRO A 63 10.13 23.27 3.26
CA PRO A 63 8.83 22.66 3.00
C PRO A 63 7.68 23.68 3.19
N GLY A 64 7.83 24.65 4.10
CA GLY A 64 6.85 25.72 4.30
C GLY A 64 6.70 26.64 3.09
N SER A 65 7.80 26.97 2.40
CA SER A 65 7.74 27.78 1.18
C SER A 65 6.95 27.10 0.06
N VAL A 66 7.10 25.77 -0.08
CA VAL A 66 6.32 24.94 -1.01
C VAL A 66 4.85 24.90 -0.58
N ALA A 67 4.56 24.78 0.72
CA ALA A 67 3.19 24.76 1.23
C ALA A 67 2.43 26.07 0.92
N LEU A 68 3.08 27.22 1.09
CA LEU A 68 2.49 28.53 0.75
C LEU A 68 2.32 28.70 -0.76
N ALA A 69 3.26 28.21 -1.57
CA ALA A 69 3.12 28.23 -3.02
C ALA A 69 1.99 27.31 -3.50
N LEU A 70 1.82 26.17 -2.85
CA LEU A 70 0.73 25.23 -3.13
C LEU A 70 -0.62 25.88 -2.85
N GLU A 71 -0.78 26.65 -1.76
CA GLU A 71 -2.03 27.39 -1.49
C GLU A 71 -2.43 28.25 -2.69
N ARG A 72 -1.50 29.06 -3.20
CA ARG A 72 -1.73 29.91 -4.38
C ARG A 72 -2.11 29.08 -5.61
N ALA A 73 -1.45 27.94 -5.80
CA ALA A 73 -1.74 27.03 -6.91
C ALA A 73 -3.14 26.41 -6.80
N LEU A 74 -3.56 26.04 -5.58
CA LEU A 74 -4.90 25.50 -5.29
C LEU A 74 -5.98 26.58 -5.44
N GLN A 75 -5.72 27.82 -5.03
CA GLN A 75 -6.65 28.94 -5.15
C GLN A 75 -6.89 29.36 -6.60
N THR A 76 -5.82 29.42 -7.40
CA THR A 76 -5.88 29.92 -8.79
C THR A 76 -6.19 28.83 -9.81
N GLY A 77 -6.09 27.55 -9.44
CA GLY A 77 -6.20 26.45 -10.39
C GLY A 77 -5.02 26.38 -11.37
N GLY A 78 -3.87 26.97 -11.01
CA GLY A 78 -2.69 27.04 -11.87
C GLY A 78 -2.03 25.67 -12.08
N ALA A 79 -2.46 24.94 -13.11
CA ALA A 79 -1.95 23.60 -13.43
C ALA A 79 -0.42 23.58 -13.65
N ALA A 80 0.15 24.62 -14.25
CA ALA A 80 1.59 24.73 -14.45
C ALA A 80 2.36 24.82 -13.13
N LEU A 81 1.88 25.63 -12.18
CA LEU A 81 2.48 25.73 -10.85
C LEU A 81 2.30 24.42 -10.07
N LEU A 82 1.13 23.77 -10.15
CA LEU A 82 0.92 22.46 -9.53
C LEU A 82 1.86 21.39 -10.08
N ALA A 83 2.06 21.37 -11.40
CA ALA A 83 3.01 20.47 -12.05
C ALA A 83 4.44 20.78 -11.62
N GLU A 84 4.80 22.06 -11.61
CA GLU A 84 6.11 22.53 -11.15
C GLU A 84 6.35 22.08 -9.72
N LEU A 85 5.44 22.32 -8.76
CA LEU A 85 5.60 21.96 -7.33
C LEU A 85 5.67 20.45 -7.08
N GLN A 86 4.97 19.65 -7.88
CA GLN A 86 5.00 18.19 -7.78
C GLN A 86 6.28 17.58 -8.37
N GLY A 87 6.81 18.16 -9.45
CA GLY A 87 8.00 17.65 -10.14
C GLY A 87 7.80 16.26 -10.78
N LEU A 88 6.55 15.81 -10.93
CA LEU A 88 6.20 14.49 -11.48
C LEU A 88 6.18 14.53 -13.01
N ARG A 89 6.57 13.43 -13.66
CA ARG A 89 6.38 13.26 -15.12
C ARG A 89 4.91 13.29 -15.52
N ARG A 90 4.04 12.88 -14.62
CA ARG A 90 2.58 12.92 -14.77
C ARG A 90 1.99 13.57 -13.51
N PRO A 91 1.81 14.89 -13.51
CA PRO A 91 1.26 15.62 -12.37
C PRO A 91 -0.11 15.08 -11.98
N ALA A 92 -0.32 14.86 -10.68
CA ALA A 92 -1.62 14.55 -10.14
C ALA A 92 -2.49 15.82 -10.13
N THR A 93 -3.80 15.64 -10.27
CA THR A 93 -4.77 16.71 -10.12
C THR A 93 -5.14 16.85 -8.64
N PHE A 94 -5.26 18.10 -8.19
CA PHE A 94 -5.79 18.41 -6.87
C PHE A 94 -7.10 19.16 -7.00
N LYS A 95 -7.90 19.12 -5.94
CA LYS A 95 -9.08 19.97 -5.86
C LYS A 95 -8.61 21.42 -5.69
N THR A 96 -9.13 22.30 -6.54
CA THR A 96 -8.81 23.72 -6.57
C THR A 96 -10.04 24.54 -6.19
N GLY A 97 -9.83 25.76 -5.68
CA GLY A 97 -10.89 26.67 -5.28
C GLY A 97 -10.31 27.89 -4.56
N SER A 98 -10.79 29.09 -4.91
CA SER A 98 -10.29 30.35 -4.34
C SER A 98 -10.49 30.48 -2.83
N SER A 99 -11.36 29.66 -2.25
CA SER A 99 -11.64 29.54 -0.81
C SER A 99 -10.72 28.57 -0.07
N ILE A 100 -9.80 27.89 -0.74
CA ILE A 100 -8.83 27.01 -0.09
C ILE A 100 -7.74 27.86 0.55
N ILE A 101 -7.56 27.75 1.87
CA ILE A 101 -6.52 28.44 2.62
C ILE A 101 -5.58 27.45 3.32
N PHE A 102 -4.32 27.85 3.45
CA PHE A 102 -3.36 27.14 4.28
C PHE A 102 -3.62 27.42 5.76
N ILE A 103 -3.63 26.37 6.60
CA ILE A 103 -3.88 26.51 8.04
C ILE A 103 -2.58 26.38 8.83
N MET A 104 -1.95 25.21 8.78
CA MET A 104 -0.77 24.91 9.59
C MET A 104 -0.05 23.65 9.10
N LEU A 105 1.18 23.47 9.56
CA LEU A 105 1.81 22.15 9.62
C LEU A 105 1.04 21.31 10.64
N LEU A 106 0.44 20.20 10.19
CA LEU A 106 -0.31 19.29 11.03
C LEU A 106 0.63 18.36 11.81
N ASP A 107 1.57 17.74 11.10
CA ASP A 107 2.54 16.80 11.67
C ASP A 107 3.71 16.57 10.68
N SER A 108 4.78 15.95 11.15
CA SER A 108 5.89 15.43 10.34
C SER A 108 6.08 13.94 10.64
N ASP A 109 5.83 13.11 9.63
CA ASP A 109 5.91 11.65 9.74
C ASP A 109 6.97 11.10 8.78
N GLY A 110 8.08 10.65 9.36
CA GLY A 110 9.23 10.11 8.63
C GLY A 110 9.79 11.11 7.62
N ARG A 111 9.55 10.86 6.34
CA ARG A 111 10.02 11.69 5.22
C ARG A 111 9.03 12.78 4.77
N TYR A 112 7.83 12.83 5.37
CA TYR A 112 6.73 13.68 4.92
C TYR A 112 6.39 14.77 5.94
N PHE A 113 6.20 15.98 5.43
CA PHE A 113 5.56 17.09 6.15
C PHE A 113 4.10 17.18 5.72
N ASN A 114 3.20 17.07 6.70
CA ASN A 114 1.76 17.00 6.47
C ASN A 114 1.17 18.38 6.71
N TYR A 115 0.75 19.06 5.65
CA TYR A 115 0.18 20.41 5.74
C TYR A 115 -1.34 20.37 5.58
N LEU A 116 -2.04 21.05 6.49
CA LEU A 116 -3.49 21.14 6.50
C LEU A 116 -3.97 22.39 5.75
N TYR A 117 -4.87 22.15 4.81
CA TYR A 117 -5.59 23.17 4.06
C TYR A 117 -7.08 23.04 4.34
N PHE A 118 -7.79 24.15 4.25
CA PHE A 118 -9.20 24.22 4.55
C PHE A 118 -9.93 25.04 3.48
N ASP A 119 -11.01 24.50 2.96
CA ASP A 119 -11.91 25.21 2.05
C ASP A 119 -13.00 25.86 2.88
N ILE A 120 -13.00 27.19 2.94
CA ILE A 120 -13.92 27.97 3.77
C ILE A 120 -15.37 27.89 3.28
N ASP A 121 -15.60 27.55 2.01
CA ASP A 121 -16.96 27.46 1.47
C ASP A 121 -17.59 26.10 1.80
N THR A 122 -16.82 25.03 1.63
CA THR A 122 -17.33 23.65 1.82
C THR A 122 -17.03 23.09 3.21
N TYR A 123 -16.27 23.81 4.03
CA TYR A 123 -15.77 23.37 5.33
C TYR A 123 -14.97 22.06 5.27
N LYS A 124 -14.42 21.73 4.09
CA LYS A 124 -13.66 20.50 3.87
C LYS A 124 -12.19 20.73 4.18
N ARG A 125 -11.58 19.72 4.79
CA ARG A 125 -10.15 19.66 5.09
C ARG A 125 -9.43 18.88 4.00
N TYR A 126 -8.30 19.39 3.56
CA TYR A 126 -7.39 18.69 2.65
C TYR A 126 -6.02 18.63 3.30
N THR A 127 -5.39 17.46 3.26
CA THR A 127 -4.01 17.28 3.71
C THR A 127 -3.15 17.05 2.49
N HIS A 128 -2.14 17.90 2.33
CA HIS A 128 -1.12 17.76 1.29
C HIS A 128 0.22 17.45 1.94
N TYR A 129 1.02 16.67 1.23
CA TYR A 129 2.25 16.09 1.74
C TYR A 129 3.41 16.71 1.01
N ILE A 130 4.47 17.04 1.73
CA ILE A 130 5.68 17.61 1.16
C ILE A 130 6.85 16.73 1.59
N GLU A 131 7.68 16.32 0.65
CA GLU A 131 8.86 15.49 0.92
C GLU A 131 10.09 16.09 0.24
N GLN A 132 11.27 15.74 0.76
CA GLN A 132 12.53 16.06 0.10
C GLN A 132 12.89 14.95 -0.89
N VAL A 133 13.22 15.34 -2.12
CA VAL A 133 13.70 14.45 -3.19
C VAL A 133 14.99 15.05 -3.74
N GLY A 134 16.12 14.44 -3.41
CA GLY A 134 17.43 15.06 -3.65
C GLY A 134 17.54 16.39 -2.92
N ASP A 135 17.90 17.45 -3.64
CA ASP A 135 18.06 18.80 -3.08
C ASP A 135 16.78 19.66 -3.16
N ARG A 136 15.62 19.03 -3.33
CA ARG A 136 14.37 19.73 -3.67
C ARG A 136 13.18 19.27 -2.82
N TRP A 137 12.38 20.22 -2.34
CA TRP A 137 11.07 19.96 -1.74
C TRP A 137 9.99 19.85 -2.82
N VAL A 138 9.19 18.77 -2.78
CA VAL A 138 8.10 18.50 -3.73
C VAL A 138 6.79 18.22 -3.01
N VAL A 139 5.67 18.55 -3.66
CA VAL A 139 4.35 18.12 -3.21
C VAL A 139 4.09 16.69 -3.67
N THR A 140 3.83 15.79 -2.72
CA THR A 140 3.60 14.37 -2.98
C THR A 140 2.09 14.07 -2.96
N PRO A 141 1.53 13.54 -4.05
CA PRO A 141 0.14 13.07 -4.04
C PRO A 141 -0.03 11.77 -3.25
N MET A 142 -1.25 11.51 -2.77
CA MET A 142 -1.60 10.26 -2.07
C MET A 142 -1.76 9.08 -3.04
N ASP A 143 -0.64 8.59 -3.57
CA ASP A 143 -0.61 7.42 -4.46
C ASP A 143 0.12 6.22 -3.83
N ALA A 144 0.36 5.17 -4.62
CA ALA A 144 1.03 3.96 -4.14
C ALA A 144 2.46 4.22 -3.63
N TYR A 145 3.18 5.20 -4.20
CA TYR A 145 4.53 5.55 -3.77
C TYR A 145 4.50 6.19 -2.39
N TYR A 146 3.59 7.15 -2.18
CA TYR A 146 3.32 7.73 -0.86
C TYR A 146 2.88 6.65 0.14
N TYR A 147 1.95 5.78 -0.24
CA TYR A 147 1.39 4.75 0.63
C TYR A 147 2.44 3.74 1.12
N PHE A 148 3.40 3.40 0.25
CA PHE A 148 4.54 2.55 0.60
C PHE A 148 5.50 3.25 1.57
N HIS A 149 5.98 4.45 1.22
CA HIS A 149 7.01 5.14 2.00
C HIS A 149 6.51 5.78 3.29
N SER A 150 5.21 6.09 3.39
CA SER A 150 4.58 6.51 4.65
C SER A 150 4.34 5.33 5.61
N GLY A 151 4.63 4.09 5.19
CA GLY A 151 4.41 2.89 6.01
C GLY A 151 2.93 2.51 6.22
N ARG A 152 1.98 3.31 5.73
CA ARG A 152 0.53 3.07 5.88
C ARG A 152 0.08 1.73 5.30
N TRP A 153 0.80 1.19 4.32
CA TRP A 153 0.54 -0.13 3.76
C TRP A 153 0.69 -1.27 4.77
N LEU A 154 1.59 -1.14 5.76
CA LEU A 154 1.76 -2.15 6.81
C LEU A 154 0.51 -2.29 7.67
N GLY A 155 -0.18 -1.17 7.94
CA GLY A 155 -1.41 -1.15 8.73
C GLY A 155 -2.58 -1.91 8.09
N VAL A 156 -2.56 -2.10 6.77
CA VAL A 156 -3.58 -2.89 6.05
C VAL A 156 -3.06 -4.29 5.72
N PHE A 157 -1.82 -4.39 5.26
CA PHE A 157 -1.25 -5.65 4.81
C PHE A 157 -1.01 -6.63 5.96
N LEU A 158 -0.49 -6.16 7.10
CA LEU A 158 -0.14 -7.04 8.22
C LEU A 158 -1.38 -7.74 8.82
N PRO A 159 -2.50 -7.07 9.12
CA PRO A 159 -3.71 -7.75 9.58
C PRO A 159 -4.22 -8.79 8.58
N VAL A 160 -4.20 -8.47 7.28
CA VAL A 160 -4.63 -9.39 6.22
C VAL A 160 -3.74 -10.64 6.17
N ALA A 161 -2.42 -10.46 6.25
CA ALA A 161 -1.47 -11.58 6.28
C ALA A 161 -1.65 -12.45 7.53
N LEU A 162 -1.90 -11.85 8.70
CA LEU A 162 -2.16 -12.59 9.94
C LEU A 162 -3.45 -13.43 9.84
N VAL A 163 -4.54 -12.85 9.32
CA VAL A 163 -5.79 -13.58 9.10
C VAL A 163 -5.58 -14.73 8.10
N TRP A 164 -4.83 -14.49 7.03
CA TRP A 164 -4.48 -15.51 6.05
C TRP A 164 -3.77 -16.70 6.70
N TRP A 165 -2.69 -16.44 7.44
CA TRP A 165 -1.93 -17.51 8.11
C TRP A 165 -2.74 -18.21 9.20
N LEU A 166 -3.65 -17.51 9.88
CA LEU A 166 -4.55 -18.12 10.86
C LEU A 166 -5.51 -19.11 10.20
N VAL A 167 -6.15 -18.72 9.09
CA VAL A 167 -7.05 -19.59 8.31
C VAL A 167 -6.30 -20.81 7.80
N GLU A 168 -5.09 -20.61 7.29
CA GLU A 168 -4.22 -21.68 6.85
C GLU A 168 -3.88 -22.65 7.99
N ALA A 169 -3.46 -22.13 9.15
CA ALA A 169 -3.12 -22.94 10.32
C ALA A 169 -4.32 -23.78 10.79
N VAL A 170 -5.52 -23.19 10.85
CA VAL A 170 -6.76 -23.90 11.20
C VAL A 170 -7.08 -25.00 10.20
N THR A 171 -6.89 -24.72 8.90
CA THR A 171 -7.13 -25.70 7.82
C THR A 171 -6.16 -26.88 7.93
N ILE A 172 -4.88 -26.62 8.14
CA ILE A 172 -3.85 -27.65 8.34
C ILE A 172 -4.18 -28.51 9.57
N LEU A 173 -4.56 -27.88 10.69
CA LEU A 173 -4.93 -28.57 11.92
C LEU A 173 -6.16 -29.48 11.74
N ALA A 174 -7.22 -28.98 11.10
CA ALA A 174 -8.43 -29.74 10.83
C ALA A 174 -8.14 -31.00 9.97
N VAL A 175 -7.32 -30.85 8.93
CA VAL A 175 -6.91 -31.97 8.06
C VAL A 175 -6.03 -32.97 8.80
N TRP A 176 -5.10 -32.48 9.64
CA TRP A 176 -4.26 -33.32 10.46
C TRP A 176 -5.08 -34.15 11.47
N LEU A 177 -6.05 -33.53 12.15
CA LEU A 177 -6.98 -34.21 13.06
C LEU A 177 -7.83 -35.25 12.32
N TYR A 178 -8.35 -34.89 11.15
CA TYR A 178 -9.13 -35.80 10.31
C TYR A 178 -8.30 -37.04 9.90
N ARG A 179 -7.08 -36.83 9.39
CA ARG A 179 -6.19 -37.94 9.00
C ARG A 179 -5.77 -38.80 10.18
N SER A 180 -5.53 -38.19 11.34
CA SER A 180 -5.16 -38.91 12.56
C SER A 180 -6.31 -39.77 13.08
N SER A 181 -7.54 -39.24 13.11
CA SER A 181 -8.73 -40.01 13.50
C SER A 181 -9.04 -41.16 12.52
N ALA A 182 -8.81 -40.96 11.22
CA ALA A 182 -8.99 -42.02 10.22
C ALA A 182 -7.96 -43.16 10.42
N ARG A 183 -6.69 -42.82 10.69
CA ARG A 183 -5.65 -43.82 11.00
C ARG A 183 -5.94 -44.57 12.29
N PHE A 184 -6.41 -43.88 13.33
CA PHE A 184 -6.76 -44.49 14.60
C PHE A 184 -7.93 -45.47 14.46
N ARG A 185 -9.02 -45.07 13.77
CA ARG A 185 -10.13 -45.96 13.43
C ARG A 185 -9.65 -47.19 12.65
N ALA A 186 -8.83 -47.00 11.62
CA ALA A 186 -8.32 -48.11 10.81
C ALA A 186 -7.43 -49.11 11.60
N ARG A 187 -6.84 -48.69 12.72
CA ARG A 187 -6.08 -49.57 13.63
C ARG A 187 -7.01 -50.36 14.56
N LEU A 188 -8.03 -49.72 15.12
CA LEU A 188 -9.03 -50.38 15.97
C LEU A 188 -9.75 -51.50 15.22
N TRP A 189 -10.23 -51.24 14.00
CA TRP A 189 -10.90 -52.26 13.17
C TRP A 189 -10.00 -53.43 12.75
N ARG A 190 -8.67 -53.27 12.76
CA ARG A 190 -7.72 -54.37 12.49
C ARG A 190 -7.36 -55.18 13.75
N GLY A 191 -7.59 -54.62 14.94
CA GLY A 191 -7.33 -55.30 16.22
C GLY A 191 -8.48 -56.19 16.70
N GLU A 192 -9.72 -55.93 16.25
CA GLU A 192 -10.91 -56.70 16.64
C GLU A 192 -11.22 -57.91 15.73
N GLY A 193 -10.36 -58.20 14.75
CA GLY A 193 -10.52 -59.32 13.80
C GLY A 193 -9.51 -60.45 13.96
N GLY A 194 -8.81 -60.53 15.09
CA GLY A 194 -7.85 -61.59 15.44
C GLY A 194 -8.37 -62.50 16.53
#